data_AF-A0A0S8ERU4-F1
#
_entry.id   AF-A0A0S8ERU4-F1
#
_cell.length_a   1.000
_cell.length_b   1.000
_cell.length_c   1.000
_cell.angle_alpha   90.00
_cell.angle_beta   90.00
_cell.angle_gamma   90.00
#
_symmetry.space_group_name_H-M   'P 1'
#
loop_
_entity.id
_entity.type
_entity.pdbx_description
1 polymer ?
#
loop_
_entity_poly.entity_id
_entity_poly.type
_entity_poly.pdbx_seq_one_letter_code
_entity_poly.pdbx_strand_id
1 'polypeptide(L)'
;MRWTDGESCTDSNAEYDSVNGVHASFSDMPCGSGARAQNECPGWPSNDHVITGCLQSMWDEGPEDGNPDTVNGHYETMAASTYTRVACGFYTTASGDVWAVQNFD
;
A
#
# COMPACT_ATOMS: atom_id res chain seq x y z
N MET A 1 -6.15 -10.47 8.40
CA MET A 1 -7.63 -10.24 8.47
C MET A 1 -7.96 -8.88 7.89
N ARG A 2 -9.18 -8.65 7.39
CA ARG A 2 -9.59 -7.31 6.91
C ARG A 2 -9.74 -6.34 8.08
N TRP A 3 -9.10 -5.17 8.01
CA TRP A 3 -9.17 -4.09 8.99
C TRP A 3 -10.12 -3.00 8.52
N THR A 4 -11.43 -3.22 8.68
CA THR A 4 -12.46 -2.29 8.17
C THR A 4 -12.32 -0.88 8.76
N ASP A 5 -12.03 -0.75 10.06
CA ASP A 5 -11.91 0.56 10.72
C ASP A 5 -10.73 1.41 10.17
N GLY A 6 -9.75 0.77 9.53
CA GLY A 6 -8.59 1.45 8.93
C GLY A 6 -8.81 1.88 7.48
N GLU A 7 -9.86 1.41 6.80
CA GLU A 7 -10.06 1.63 5.36
C GLU A 7 -10.27 3.10 5.03
N SER A 8 -11.07 3.82 5.82
CA SER A 8 -11.30 5.26 5.58
C SER A 8 -10.02 6.09 5.68
N CYS A 9 -9.11 5.75 6.61
CA CYS A 9 -7.82 6.43 6.67
C CYS A 9 -6.96 6.03 5.46
N THR A 10 -6.98 4.75 5.08
CA THR A 10 -6.20 4.23 3.97
C THR A 10 -6.63 4.84 2.62
N ASP A 11 -7.93 5.15 2.44
CA ASP A 11 -8.42 5.94 1.30
C ASP A 11 -7.83 7.36 1.32
N SER A 12 -7.83 8.02 2.49
CA SER A 12 -7.21 9.35 2.66
C SER A 12 -5.70 9.33 2.48
N ASN A 13 -5.01 8.23 2.84
CA ASN A 13 -3.59 8.04 2.54
C ASN A 13 -3.37 8.02 1.02
N ALA A 14 -4.14 7.22 0.28
CA ALA A 14 -4.04 7.14 -1.18
C ALA A 14 -4.31 8.49 -1.86
N GLU A 15 -5.30 9.25 -1.37
CA GLU A 15 -5.55 10.61 -1.85
C GLU A 15 -4.37 11.54 -1.57
N TYR A 16 -3.85 11.52 -0.33
CA TYR A 16 -2.73 12.36 0.09
C TYR A 16 -1.46 12.08 -0.72
N ASP A 17 -1.13 10.80 -0.90
CA ASP A 17 0.08 10.36 -1.60
C ASP A 17 0.01 10.68 -3.10
N SER A 18 -1.19 10.68 -3.69
CA SER A 18 -1.39 11.09 -5.08
C SER A 18 -0.98 12.54 -5.38
N VAL A 19 -0.91 13.38 -4.35
CA VAL A 19 -0.54 14.80 -4.45
C VAL A 19 0.86 15.06 -3.88
N ASN A 20 1.23 14.35 -2.81
CA ASN A 20 2.43 14.65 -2.02
C ASN A 20 3.59 13.68 -2.27
N GLY A 21 3.36 12.62 -3.05
CA GLY A 21 4.34 11.59 -3.39
C GLY A 21 4.12 10.28 -2.63
N VAL A 22 4.72 9.22 -3.15
CA VAL A 22 4.66 7.85 -2.59
C VAL A 22 5.10 7.86 -1.12
N HIS A 23 4.31 7.23 -0.26
CA HIS A 23 4.50 7.13 1.19
C HIS A 23 4.57 8.46 1.96
N ALA A 24 4.16 9.59 1.38
CA ALA A 24 4.15 10.87 2.10
C ALA A 24 3.26 10.80 3.35
N SER A 25 2.10 10.15 3.22
CA SER A 25 1.09 9.97 4.25
C SER A 25 1.54 9.03 5.37
N PHE A 26 2.49 8.13 5.12
CA PHE A 26 3.09 7.28 6.14
C PHE A 26 3.97 8.09 7.11
N SER A 27 4.67 9.11 6.58
CA SER A 27 5.50 10.02 7.37
C SER A 27 4.68 11.12 8.05
N ASP A 28 3.75 11.72 7.30
CA ASP A 28 2.99 12.90 7.74
C ASP A 28 1.77 12.53 8.62
N MET A 29 1.34 11.27 8.59
CA MET A 29 0.26 10.71 9.41
C MET A 29 -1.02 11.57 9.42
N PRO A 30 -1.63 11.88 8.25
CA PRO A 30 -2.76 12.82 8.17
C PRO A 30 -4.00 12.38 8.97
N CYS A 31 -4.14 11.09 9.28
CA CYS A 31 -5.22 10.55 10.12
C CYS A 31 -4.87 10.44 11.62
N GLY A 32 -3.68 10.87 12.06
CA GLY A 32 -3.22 10.82 13.45
C GLY A 32 -2.79 9.44 13.96
N SER A 33 -3.33 8.34 13.44
CA SER A 33 -2.81 6.98 13.66
C SER A 33 -2.28 6.39 12.36
N GLY A 34 -0.99 6.03 12.34
CA GLY A 34 -0.35 5.35 11.21
C GLY A 34 -0.55 3.84 11.24
N ALA A 35 -0.20 3.20 10.13
CA ALA A 35 -0.01 1.74 10.08
C ALA A 35 1.39 1.37 10.61
N ARG A 36 1.60 0.10 10.95
CA ARG A 36 2.93 -0.43 11.33
C ARG A 36 3.81 -0.73 10.12
N ALA A 37 3.19 -0.90 8.95
CA ALA A 37 3.84 -0.93 7.65
C ALA A 37 2.84 -0.54 6.56
N GLN A 38 3.34 -0.18 5.38
CA GLN A 38 2.54 0.27 4.27
C GLN A 38 3.14 -0.19 2.94
N ASN A 39 2.29 -0.67 2.03
CA ASN A 39 2.62 -0.87 0.62
C ASN A 39 1.72 0.02 -0.25
N GLU A 40 2.21 0.45 -1.41
CA GLU A 40 1.50 1.41 -2.25
C GLU A 40 1.62 1.15 -3.75
N CYS A 41 0.53 1.40 -4.47
CA CYS A 41 0.38 1.26 -5.91
C CYS A 41 0.04 2.62 -6.54
N PRO A 42 1.05 3.40 -6.99
CA PRO A 42 0.82 4.74 -7.51
C PRO A 42 0.41 4.72 -8.99
N GLY A 43 -0.70 5.38 -9.32
CA GLY A 43 -1.04 5.74 -10.70
C GLY A 43 -1.42 4.60 -11.66
N TRP A 44 -2.19 3.61 -11.20
CA TRP A 44 -2.65 2.48 -12.01
C TRP A 44 -3.92 2.78 -12.80
N PRO A 45 -4.16 2.14 -13.95
CA PRO A 45 -5.28 2.51 -14.83
C PRO A 45 -6.68 2.13 -14.31
N SER A 46 -6.77 1.27 -13.28
CA SER A 46 -8.03 0.89 -12.61
C SER A 46 -7.75 0.08 -11.36
N ASN A 47 -8.77 -0.08 -10.49
CA ASN A 47 -8.69 -0.97 -9.33
C ASN A 47 -8.37 -2.43 -9.74
N ASP A 48 -8.88 -2.91 -10.87
CA ASP A 48 -8.60 -4.27 -11.35
C ASP A 48 -7.11 -4.46 -11.66
N HIS A 49 -6.46 -3.45 -12.25
CA HIS A 49 -5.03 -3.49 -12.53
C HIS A 49 -4.17 -3.30 -11.27
N VAL A 50 -4.68 -2.61 -10.25
CA VAL A 50 -4.03 -2.63 -8.93
C VAL A 50 -3.96 -4.06 -8.41
N ILE A 51 -5.08 -4.78 -8.40
CA ILE A 51 -5.13 -6.14 -7.83
C ILE A 51 -4.36 -7.15 -8.68
N THR A 52 -4.56 -7.14 -10.00
CA THR A 52 -3.98 -8.15 -10.91
C THR A 52 -2.57 -7.83 -11.38
N GLY A 53 -2.16 -6.56 -11.29
CA GLY A 53 -0.85 -6.09 -11.73
C GLY A 53 0.01 -5.65 -10.56
N CYS A 54 -0.36 -4.59 -9.86
CA CYS A 54 0.48 -4.01 -8.80
C CYS A 54 0.76 -4.99 -7.67
N LEU A 55 -0.31 -5.55 -7.08
CA LEU A 55 -0.18 -6.47 -5.95
C LEU A 55 0.51 -7.78 -6.37
N GLN A 56 0.33 -8.18 -7.63
CA GLN A 56 1.05 -9.32 -8.19
C GLN A 56 2.55 -9.02 -8.28
N SER A 57 2.96 -7.87 -8.82
CA SER A 57 4.37 -7.46 -8.88
C SER A 57 5.01 -7.37 -7.49
N MET A 58 4.30 -6.84 -6.49
CA MET A 58 4.76 -6.80 -5.11
C MET A 58 4.97 -8.21 -4.53
N TRP A 59 4.08 -9.14 -4.85
CA TRP A 59 4.21 -10.54 -4.44
C TRP A 59 5.35 -11.26 -5.18
N ASP A 60 5.56 -10.92 -6.46
CA ASP A 60 6.60 -11.52 -7.30
C ASP A 60 8.02 -11.06 -6.91
N GLU A 61 8.17 -10.05 -6.04
CA GLU A 61 9.46 -9.72 -5.42
C GLU A 61 10.05 -10.92 -4.66
N GLY A 62 9.19 -11.75 -4.05
CA GLY A 62 9.59 -12.98 -3.37
C GLY A 62 10.32 -12.76 -2.04
N PRO A 63 10.58 -13.86 -1.30
CA PRO A 63 11.26 -13.78 0.00
C PRO A 63 12.72 -13.36 -0.13
N GLU A 64 13.29 -12.85 0.96
CA GLU A 64 14.73 -12.56 1.03
C GLU A 64 15.56 -13.78 0.62
N ASP A 65 16.46 -13.58 -0.35
CA ASP A 65 17.34 -14.60 -0.90
C ASP A 65 18.78 -14.50 -0.35
N GLY A 66 19.01 -13.59 0.60
CA GLY A 66 20.32 -13.30 1.19
C GLY A 66 21.21 -12.39 0.34
N ASN A 67 20.72 -11.89 -0.79
CA ASN A 67 21.41 -10.86 -1.58
C ASN A 67 21.03 -9.46 -1.06
N PRO A 68 22.00 -8.63 -0.61
CA PRO A 68 21.72 -7.29 -0.09
C PRO A 68 21.20 -6.30 -1.15
N ASP A 69 21.33 -6.63 -2.44
CA ASP A 69 20.83 -5.80 -3.54
C ASP A 69 19.39 -6.14 -3.94
N THR A 70 18.80 -7.21 -3.37
CA THR A 70 17.40 -7.57 -3.60
C THR A 70 16.50 -6.59 -2.86
N VAL A 71 15.54 -5.98 -3.59
CA VAL A 71 14.49 -5.14 -2.99
C VAL A 71 13.20 -5.93 -2.99
N ASN A 72 12.76 -6.31 -1.79
CA ASN A 72 11.59 -7.18 -1.60
C ASN A 72 10.70 -6.77 -0.41
N GLY A 73 10.80 -5.50 0.00
CA GLY A 73 10.08 -4.99 1.16
C GLY A 73 8.55 -5.13 1.04
N HIS A 74 8.00 -5.12 -0.19
CA HIS A 74 6.57 -5.29 -0.36
C HIS A 74 6.14 -6.73 -0.10
N TYR A 75 6.86 -7.71 -0.64
CA TYR A 75 6.62 -9.12 -0.36
C TYR A 75 6.73 -9.41 1.14
N GLU A 76 7.81 -8.95 1.79
CA GLU A 76 8.03 -9.20 3.22
C GLU A 76 6.90 -8.62 4.08
N THR A 77 6.40 -7.43 3.73
CA THR A 77 5.25 -6.82 4.41
C THR A 77 3.96 -7.62 4.19
N MET A 78 3.69 -8.07 2.95
CA MET A 78 2.49 -8.85 2.61
C MET A 78 2.50 -10.26 3.21
N ALA A 79 3.69 -10.89 3.29
CA ALA A 79 3.87 -12.24 3.79
C ALA A 79 4.06 -12.31 5.31
N ALA A 80 4.34 -11.19 5.97
CA ALA A 80 4.62 -11.12 7.40
C ALA A 80 3.44 -11.64 8.24
N SER A 81 3.72 -12.60 9.12
CA SER A 81 2.76 -13.12 10.10
C SER A 81 2.61 -12.23 11.34
N THR A 82 3.43 -11.17 11.45
CA THR A 82 3.44 -10.23 12.59
C THR A 82 2.39 -9.13 12.47
N TYR A 83 1.91 -8.87 11.27
CA TYR A 83 0.72 -8.06 11.01
C TYR A 83 -0.49 -9.00 10.99
N THR A 84 -1.48 -8.70 11.81
CA THR A 84 -2.68 -9.54 11.97
C THR A 84 -3.84 -9.04 11.11
N ARG A 85 -3.78 -7.77 10.68
CA ARG A 85 -4.83 -7.14 9.89
C ARG A 85 -4.27 -6.18 8.83
N VAL A 86 -5.05 -5.98 7.78
CA VAL A 86 -4.72 -5.09 6.65
C VAL A 86 -5.95 -4.28 6.25
N ALA A 87 -5.77 -2.99 6.05
CA ALA A 87 -6.74 -2.09 5.44
C ALA A 87 -6.27 -1.73 4.04
N CYS A 88 -7.16 -1.78 3.05
CA CYS A 88 -6.86 -1.35 1.69
C CYS A 88 -7.70 -0.11 1.38
N GLY A 89 -7.07 0.89 0.78
CA GLY A 89 -7.72 2.13 0.39
C GLY A 89 -7.35 2.52 -1.03
N PHE A 90 -8.24 3.25 -1.69
CA PHE A 90 -8.15 3.60 -3.10
C PHE A 90 -8.56 5.05 -3.32
N TYR A 91 -7.84 5.73 -4.21
CA TYR A 91 -8.19 7.04 -4.69
C TYR A 91 -8.03 7.11 -6.22
N THR A 92 -9.03 7.62 -6.92
CA THR A 92 -8.94 7.89 -8.36
C THR A 92 -8.76 9.38 -8.58
N THR A 93 -7.63 9.76 -9.18
CA THR A 93 -7.32 11.15 -9.50
C THR A 93 -8.28 11.69 -10.57
N ALA A 94 -8.28 13.02 -10.75
CA ALA A 94 -9.05 13.66 -11.83
C ALA A 94 -8.61 13.22 -13.24
N SER A 95 -7.38 12.73 -13.42
CA SER A 95 -6.89 12.15 -14.69
C SER A 95 -7.35 10.70 -14.92
N GLY A 96 -7.95 10.07 -13.92
CA GLY A 96 -8.39 8.67 -13.98
C GLY A 96 -7.36 7.66 -13.46
N ASP A 97 -6.25 8.13 -12.90
CA ASP A 97 -5.21 7.25 -12.35
C ASP A 97 -5.61 6.81 -10.93
N VAL A 98 -5.41 5.54 -10.61
CA VAL A 98 -5.75 4.92 -9.33
C VAL A 98 -4.50 4.82 -8.46
N TRP A 99 -4.57 5.41 -7.29
CA TRP A 99 -3.65 5.23 -6.19
C TRP A 99 -4.26 4.26 -5.19
N ALA A 100 -3.50 3.27 -4.75
CA ALA A 100 -3.97 2.33 -3.76
C ALA A 100 -2.93 2.07 -2.68
N VAL A 101 -3.38 2.03 -1.44
CA VAL A 101 -2.53 1.85 -0.26
C VAL A 101 -3.00 0.62 0.51
N GLN A 102 -2.04 -0.14 1.04
CA GLN A 102 -2.27 -1.22 2.00
C GLN A 102 -1.61 -0.84 3.32
N ASN A 103 -2.41 -0.69 4.37
CA ASN A 103 -1.96 -0.39 5.73
C ASN A 103 -2.01 -1.65 6.60
N PHE A 104 -0.88 -2.04 7.18
CA PHE A 104 -0.73 -3.27 7.96
C PHE A 104 -0.59 -2.98 9.46
N ASP A 105 -1.22 -3.81 10.30
CA ASP A 105 -1.13 -3.73 11.77
C ASP A 105 -1.08 -5.12 12.45
#